data_AF-A0A933YSA9-F1
#
_entry.id   AF-A0A933YSA9-F1
#
_cell.length_a   1.000
_cell.length_b   1.000
_cell.length_c   1.000
_cell.angle_alpha   90.00
_cell.angle_beta   90.00
_cell.angle_gamma   90.00
#
_symmetry.space_group_name_H-M   'P 1'
#
loop_
_entity.id
_entity.type
_entity.pdbx_description
1 polymer ?
#
loop_
_entity_poly.entity_id
_entity_poly.type
_entity_poly.pdbx_seq_one_letter_code
_entity_poly.pdbx_strand_id
1 'polypeptide(L)'
;DTADVVIPQGENGLEPLHAIYGKQCLGPMEESLAADRRRIVSFFPRVRVLELRQEQVAAIDPGFDSFRNVNTPDDYFRLRAEYSGYASEQHQAGCGKSLLKSG
;
A
#
# COMPACT_ATOMS: atom_id res chain seq x y z
N ASP A 1 4.29 5.86 -23.55
CA ASP A 1 5.29 5.14 -22.74
C ASP A 1 4.68 3.90 -22.10
N THR A 2 5.29 2.74 -22.28
CA THR A 2 4.86 1.49 -21.65
C THR A 2 5.93 1.03 -20.67
N ALA A 3 5.71 1.28 -19.38
CA ALA A 3 6.53 0.74 -18.31
C ALA A 3 6.28 -0.76 -18.15
N ASP A 4 7.31 -1.51 -17.77
CA ASP A 4 7.20 -2.93 -17.44
C ASP A 4 6.86 -3.13 -15.96
N VAL A 5 7.27 -2.18 -15.11
CA VAL A 5 6.91 -2.08 -13.68
C VAL A 5 6.41 -0.67 -13.41
N VAL A 6 5.25 -0.54 -12.75
CA VAL A 6 4.82 0.72 -12.12
C VAL A 6 4.83 0.50 -10.62
N ILE A 7 5.70 1.20 -9.90
CA ILE A 7 5.94 0.97 -8.47
C ILE A 7 5.69 2.24 -7.66
N PRO A 8 4.86 2.18 -6.61
CA PRO A 8 4.69 3.32 -5.73
C PRO A 8 5.86 3.49 -4.77
N GLN A 9 6.10 4.74 -4.40
CA GLN A 9 6.98 5.13 -3.30
C GLN A 9 6.14 5.53 -2.09
N GLY A 10 6.27 4.78 -1.00
CA GLY A 10 5.73 5.11 0.32
C GLY A 10 6.73 5.91 1.16
N GLU A 11 6.39 6.13 2.43
CA GLU A 11 7.25 6.89 3.36
C GLU A 11 8.63 6.28 3.56
N ASN A 12 8.73 4.95 3.43
CA ASN A 12 9.97 4.19 3.69
C ASN A 12 10.70 3.76 2.41
N GLY A 13 10.30 4.31 1.25
CA GLY A 13 10.88 4.00 -0.05
C GLY A 13 9.93 3.26 -0.98
N LEU A 14 10.48 2.52 -1.93
CA LEU A 14 9.68 1.78 -2.90
C LEU A 14 8.88 0.67 -2.22
N GLU A 15 7.68 0.40 -2.75
CA GLU A 15 6.75 -0.62 -2.25
C GLU A 15 6.54 -1.73 -3.29
N PRO A 16 7.47 -2.70 -3.45
CA PRO A 16 7.39 -3.72 -4.50
C PRO A 16 6.19 -4.65 -4.37
N LEU A 17 5.65 -4.83 -3.16
CA LEU A 17 4.44 -5.65 -2.93
C LEU A 17 3.16 -4.96 -3.40
N HIS A 18 3.22 -3.66 -3.69
CA HIS A 18 2.11 -2.84 -4.17
C HIS A 18 2.32 -2.34 -5.62
N ALA A 19 3.31 -2.89 -6.33
CA ALA A 19 3.60 -2.52 -7.70
C ALA A 19 2.78 -3.31 -8.73
N ILE A 20 2.58 -2.71 -9.90
CA ILE A 20 1.98 -3.37 -11.07
C ILE A 20 3.11 -3.90 -11.95
N TYR A 21 3.05 -5.20 -12.26
CA TYR A 21 4.03 -5.90 -13.08
C TYR A 21 3.43 -6.32 -14.43
N GLY A 22 4.08 -5.90 -15.52
CA GLY A 22 3.76 -6.33 -16.88
C GLY A 22 4.42 -7.67 -17.25
N LYS A 23 3.94 -8.30 -18.32
CA LYS A 23 4.43 -9.62 -18.78
C LYS A 23 5.93 -9.67 -19.10
N GLN A 24 6.54 -8.53 -19.45
CA GLN A 24 7.98 -8.45 -19.73
C GLN A 24 8.85 -8.71 -18.50
N CYS A 25 8.27 -8.73 -17.30
CA CYS A 25 8.98 -9.08 -16.06
C CYS A 25 9.18 -10.59 -15.89
N LEU A 26 8.43 -11.45 -16.59
CA LEU A 26 8.44 -12.90 -16.35
C LEU A 26 9.83 -13.51 -16.52
N GLY A 27 10.52 -13.25 -17.64
CA GLY A 27 11.87 -13.77 -17.87
C GLY A 27 12.88 -13.31 -16.82
N PRO A 28 13.02 -11.99 -16.55
CA PRO A 28 13.91 -11.49 -15.49
C PRO A 28 13.58 -12.01 -14.08
N MET A 29 12.31 -12.26 -13.77
CA MET A 29 11.87 -12.88 -12.51
C MET A 29 12.30 -14.36 -12.43
N GLU A 30 12.02 -15.15 -13.47
CA GLU A 30 12.41 -16.57 -13.56
C GLU A 30 13.92 -16.74 -13.39
N GLU A 31 14.71 -15.92 -14.08
CA GLU A 31 16.17 -15.94 -13.97
C GLU A 31 16.68 -15.51 -12.58
N SER A 32 15.95 -14.64 -11.89
CA SER A 32 16.29 -14.26 -10.52
C SER A 32 16.00 -15.38 -9.54
N LEU A 33 14.87 -16.07 -9.69
CA LEU A 33 14.53 -17.26 -8.91
C LEU A 33 15.51 -18.41 -9.14
N ALA A 34 15.88 -18.68 -10.41
CA ALA A 34 16.85 -19.71 -10.76
C ALA A 34 18.25 -19.45 -10.16
N ALA A 35 18.59 -18.18 -9.93
CA ALA A 35 19.85 -17.77 -9.30
C ALA A 35 19.73 -17.52 -7.79
N ASP A 36 18.66 -17.99 -7.14
CA ASP A 36 18.34 -17.80 -5.71
C ASP A 36 18.31 -16.33 -5.23
N ARG A 37 18.07 -15.39 -6.14
CA ARG A 37 17.89 -13.96 -5.83
C ARG A 37 16.43 -13.69 -5.54
N ARG A 38 16.06 -13.72 -4.25
CA ARG A 38 14.67 -13.62 -3.78
C ARG A 38 14.16 -12.20 -3.54
N ARG A 39 15.03 -11.18 -3.61
CA ARG A 39 14.61 -9.78 -3.47
C ARG A 39 13.95 -9.34 -4.79
N ILE A 40 12.68 -8.93 -4.72
CA ILE A 40 11.90 -8.51 -5.91
C ILE A 40 12.66 -7.44 -6.72
N VAL A 41 13.25 -6.45 -6.04
CA VAL A 41 13.99 -5.37 -6.69
C VAL A 41 15.25 -5.83 -7.45
N SER A 42 15.72 -7.05 -7.26
CA SER A 42 16.95 -7.55 -7.90
C SER A 42 16.89 -7.63 -9.42
N PHE A 43 15.69 -7.75 -10.02
CA PHE A 43 15.57 -7.79 -11.49
C PHE A 43 15.29 -6.42 -12.12
N PHE A 44 15.07 -5.37 -11.33
CA PHE A 44 14.70 -4.04 -11.83
C PHE A 44 15.68 -3.45 -12.86
N PRO A 45 17.01 -3.64 -12.75
CA PRO A 45 17.96 -3.17 -13.77
C PRO A 45 17.74 -3.76 -15.18
N ARG A 46 16.87 -4.77 -15.32
CA ARG A 46 16.61 -5.49 -16.57
C ARG A 46 15.28 -5.11 -17.24
N VAL A 47 14.51 -4.21 -16.64
CA VAL A 47 13.16 -3.83 -17.09
C VAL A 47 12.97 -2.31 -17.01
N ARG A 48 11.96 -1.78 -17.71
CA ARG A 48 11.60 -0.36 -17.60
C ARG A 48 10.73 -0.12 -16.36
N VAL A 49 11.30 0.54 -15.35
CA VAL A 49 10.61 0.89 -14.11
C VAL A 49 10.09 2.33 -14.18
N LEU A 50 8.82 2.52 -13.85
CA LEU A 50 8.21 3.82 -13.61
C LEU A 50 7.85 3.93 -12.13
N GLU A 51 8.43 4.91 -11.45
CA GLU A 51 8.15 5.21 -10.06
C GLU A 51 6.99 6.20 -9.95
N LEU A 52 5.96 5.84 -9.19
CA LEU A 52 4.91 6.76 -8.75
C LEU A 52 5.42 7.44 -7.49
N ARG A 53 5.79 8.72 -7.61
CA ARG A 53 6.45 9.48 -6.54
C ARG A 53 5.55 9.60 -5.31
N GLN A 54 6.17 9.77 -4.16
CA GLN A 54 5.49 9.86 -2.87
C GLN A 54 4.36 10.90 -2.87
N GLU A 55 4.53 12.06 -3.50
CA GLU A 55 3.49 13.11 -3.53
C GLU A 55 2.28 12.70 -4.38
N GLN A 56 2.50 11.88 -5.41
CA GLN A 56 1.42 11.38 -6.26
C GLN A 56 0.61 10.29 -5.53
N VAL A 57 1.29 9.48 -4.73
CA VAL A 57 0.63 8.50 -3.85
C VAL A 57 -0.16 9.22 -2.75
N ALA A 58 0.46 10.18 -2.06
CA ALA A 58 -0.16 10.93 -0.97
C ALA A 58 -1.40 11.73 -1.40
N ALA A 59 -1.50 12.10 -2.68
CA ALA A 59 -2.69 12.75 -3.23
C ALA A 59 -3.94 11.82 -3.23
N ILE A 60 -3.73 10.49 -3.19
CA ILE A 60 -4.78 9.47 -3.21
C ILE A 60 -4.92 8.79 -1.84
N ASP A 61 -3.79 8.45 -1.21
CA ASP A 61 -3.69 7.82 0.11
C ASP A 61 -2.74 8.63 1.01
N PRO A 62 -3.25 9.72 1.65
CA PRO A 62 -2.41 10.63 2.44
C PRO A 62 -1.74 9.97 3.65
N GLY A 63 -2.33 8.89 4.18
CA GLY A 63 -1.81 8.15 5.33
C GLY A 63 -0.92 6.97 4.94
N PHE A 64 -0.78 6.67 3.64
CA PHE A 64 -0.12 5.46 3.13
C PHE A 64 -0.68 4.17 3.78
N ASP A 65 -1.96 4.18 4.16
CA ASP A 65 -2.60 3.07 4.86
C ASP A 65 -2.59 1.79 4.01
N SER A 66 -2.62 1.96 2.68
CA SER A 66 -2.55 0.86 1.72
C SER A 66 -1.24 0.06 1.81
N PHE A 67 -0.16 0.63 2.37
CA PHE A 67 1.16 -0.02 2.45
C PHE A 67 1.44 -0.69 3.78
N ARG A 68 0.49 -0.67 4.72
CA ARG A 68 0.67 -1.24 6.07
C ARG A 68 0.75 -2.77 6.00
N ASN A 69 1.87 -3.32 6.45
CA ASN A 69 2.14 -4.76 6.43
C ASN A 69 1.98 -5.38 7.83
N VAL A 70 1.38 -6.57 7.90
CA VAL A 70 1.21 -7.36 9.12
C VAL A 70 2.21 -8.52 9.07
N ASN A 71 3.41 -8.31 9.61
CA ASN A 71 4.42 -9.37 9.63
C ASN A 71 4.44 -10.12 10.97
N THR A 72 3.98 -9.47 12.05
CA THR A 72 4.00 -10.01 13.41
C THR A 72 2.62 -9.98 14.07
N PRO A 73 2.38 -10.81 15.10
CA PRO A 73 1.17 -10.71 15.92
C PRO A 73 0.99 -9.32 16.55
N ASP A 74 2.09 -8.66 16.95
CA ASP A 74 2.05 -7.31 17.52
C ASP A 74 1.57 -6.27 16.50
N ASP A 75 1.96 -6.40 15.23
CA ASP A 75 1.42 -5.58 14.14
C ASP A 75 -0.10 -5.73 14.06
N TYR A 76 -0.58 -6.98 14.07
CA TYR A 76 -2.00 -7.29 14.01
C TYR A 76 -2.78 -6.66 15.17
N PHE A 77 -2.34 -6.85 16.43
CA PHE A 77 -3.05 -6.31 17.59
C PHE A 77 -3.06 -4.78 17.61
N ARG A 78 -1.92 -4.15 17.25
CA ARG A 78 -1.81 -2.70 17.12
C ARG A 78 -2.77 -2.15 16.06
N LEU A 79 -2.75 -2.72 14.86
CA LEU A 79 -3.65 -2.35 13.76
C LEU A 79 -5.12 -2.53 14.16
N ARG A 80 -5.46 -3.67 14.73
CA ARG A 80 -6.83 -3.98 15.15
C ARG A 80 -7.35 -2.99 16.20
N ALA A 81 -6.52 -2.58 17.16
CA ALA A 81 -6.91 -1.61 18.18
C ALA A 81 -7.23 -0.24 17.54
N GLU A 82 -6.41 0.18 16.59
CA GLU A 82 -6.60 1.42 15.83
C GLU A 82 -7.92 1.41 15.03
N TYR A 83 -8.19 0.35 14.26
CA TYR A 83 -9.46 0.17 13.53
C TYR A 83 -10.69 0.06 14.43
N SER A 84 -10.54 -0.49 15.64
CA SER A 84 -11.64 -0.55 16.61
C SER A 84 -11.97 0.84 17.18
N GLY A 85 -10.97 1.72 17.30
CA GLY A 85 -11.16 3.13 17.67
C GLY A 85 -11.88 3.94 16.58
N TYR A 86 -11.50 3.74 15.30
CA TYR A 86 -12.18 4.37 14.16
C TYR A 86 -13.67 4.02 14.07
N ALA A 87 -14.04 2.76 14.35
CA ALA A 87 -15.44 2.32 14.34
C ALA A 87 -16.29 3.01 15.42
N SER A 88 -15.71 3.33 16.58
CA SER A 88 -16.41 4.05 17.64
C SER A 88 -16.60 5.55 17.35
N GLU A 89 -15.62 6.21 16.72
CA GLU A 89 -15.70 7.65 16.41
C GLU A 89 -16.68 7.94 15.26
N GLN A 90 -16.71 7.10 14.22
CA GLN A 90 -17.67 7.25 13.11
C GLN A 90 -19.13 7.01 13.55
N HIS A 91 -19.36 6.13 14.53
CA HIS A 91 -20.70 5.92 15.09
C HIS A 91 -21.24 7.16 15.83
N GLN A 92 -20.35 7.94 16.45
CA GLN A 92 -20.71 9.15 17.18
C GLN A 92 -20.93 10.35 16.26
N ALA A 93 -20.22 10.42 15.13
CA ALA A 93 -20.40 11.44 14.10
C ALA A 93 -21.67 11.25 13.22
N GLY A 94 -22.22 10.03 13.16
CA GLY A 94 -23.45 9.71 12.40
C GLY A 94 -24.76 9.91 13.16
N CYS A 95 -24.75 10.03 14.49
CA CYS A 95 -25.96 10.24 15.29
C CYS A 95 -26.25 11.74 15.47
N GLY A 96 -26.67 12.39 14.38
CA GLY A 96 -27.31 13.70 14.44
C GLY A 96 -28.58 13.61 15.28
N LYS A 97 -28.49 14.08 16.52
CA LYS A 97 -29.57 14.17 17.50
C LYS A 97 -30.85 14.73 16.88
N SER A 98 -31.85 13.88 16.68
CA SER A 98 -33.25 14.31 16.61
C SER A 98 -33.62 14.82 18.01
N LEU A 99 -33.54 16.13 18.21
CA LEU A 99 -34.19 16.77 19.34
C LEU A 99 -35.37 17.60 18.83
N LEU A 100 -36.53 16.98 18.97
CA LEU A 100 -37.84 17.60 19.13
C LEU A 100 -37.73 18.93 19.88
N LYS A 101 -38.28 19.99 19.30
CA LYS A 101 -38.91 21.08 20.07
C LYS A 101 -40.29 21.34 19.50
N SER A 102 -41.27 20.73 20.13
CA SER A 102 -42.65 21.21 20.18
C SER A 102 -42.69 22.47 21.05
N GLY A 103 -43.42 23.49 20.61
CA GLY A 103 -43.64 24.75 21.31
C GLY A 103 -44.04 25.84 20.35
#